data_AF-A0A967LQJ2-F1
#
_entry.id   AF-A0A967LQJ2-F1
#
_cell.length_a   1.000
_cell.length_b   1.000
_cell.length_c   1.000
_cell.angle_alpha   90.00
_cell.angle_beta   90.00
_cell.angle_gamma   90.00
#
_symmetry.space_group_name_H-M   'P 1'
#
loop_
_entity.id
_entity.type
_entity.pdbx_description
1 polymer ?
#
loop_
_entity_poly.entity_id
_entity_poly.type
_entity_poly.pdbx_seq_one_letter_code
_entity_poly.pdbx_strand_id
1 'polypeptide(L)'
;MENPRPPRRAAAATPLQPSLMAQDDGTERIPPAPARPRRIPARLLAVPLFYKILVANAIIVLVFSLLATWIAVQLDRADSQVPAMVAVAVAGAVVSVAVNAVIIQLALEPIRLLKRTVDRVQQGEVDERVPDSPLADKELARLATATNGMLDRLGEYRGRLRDVAARALNAAEEERRRISLELHDDASQRLAAILMRLRLARGLVDAETKDAILEEVRREVAETADGLRRYAQGLRPPALDELGLGPAIESHVRHITEAAVVPVELHTEGVGRLESPEAEL
;
A
#
# COMPACT_ATOMS: atom_id res chain seq x y z
N MET A 1 -8.69 77.85 52.79
CA MET A 1 -9.61 77.30 51.77
C MET A 1 -8.99 75.98 51.31
N GLU A 2 -9.12 74.91 52.11
CA GLU A 2 -10.29 74.00 52.09
C GLU A 2 -10.26 73.21 50.78
N ASN A 3 -9.79 71.97 50.74
CA ASN A 3 -10.46 70.76 51.23
C ASN A 3 -9.45 69.57 51.25
N PRO A 4 -9.57 68.56 52.16
CA PRO A 4 -8.53 67.58 52.45
C PRO A 4 -8.67 66.26 51.66
N ARG A 5 -7.58 65.48 51.72
CA ARG A 5 -7.38 64.13 51.16
C ARG A 5 -8.52 63.13 51.47
N PRO A 6 -8.78 62.15 50.59
CA PRO A 6 -9.25 60.84 50.99
C PRO A 6 -8.08 59.83 51.16
N PRO A 7 -8.25 58.76 51.97
CA PRO A 7 -7.17 57.88 52.43
C PRO A 7 -6.96 56.63 51.57
N ARG A 8 -5.77 56.05 51.76
CA ARG A 8 -5.24 54.74 51.32
C ARG A 8 -6.27 53.59 51.27
N ARG A 9 -6.25 52.84 50.16
CA ARG A 9 -6.49 51.39 50.10
C ARG A 9 -5.42 50.79 49.18
N ALA A 10 -4.44 50.12 49.77
CA ALA A 10 -4.36 48.66 49.94
C ALA A 10 -3.74 48.01 48.70
N ALA A 11 -2.49 47.56 48.87
CA ALA A 11 -1.75 46.74 47.94
C ALA A 11 -2.56 45.48 47.61
N ALA A 12 -2.95 45.34 46.34
CA ALA A 12 -3.45 44.09 45.81
C ALA A 12 -2.27 43.37 45.16
N ALA A 13 -1.82 42.32 45.85
CA ALA A 13 -0.86 41.36 45.33
C ALA A 13 -1.41 40.73 44.04
N THR A 14 -0.58 40.73 43.00
CA THR A 14 -0.78 39.92 41.80
C THR A 14 -0.89 38.45 42.19
N PRO A 15 -2.00 37.75 41.93
CA PRO A 15 -2.02 36.32 42.10
C PRO A 15 -1.22 35.68 40.94
N LEU A 16 -0.17 34.96 41.31
CA LEU A 16 0.56 34.02 40.46
C LEU A 16 -0.46 33.08 39.79
N GLN A 17 -0.53 33.10 38.47
CA GLN A 17 -1.28 32.11 37.71
C GLN A 17 -0.70 30.72 37.97
N PRO A 18 -1.51 29.70 38.28
CA PRO A 18 -1.05 28.33 38.31
C PRO A 18 -0.76 27.88 36.87
N SER A 19 0.47 27.43 36.61
CA SER A 19 0.84 26.68 35.42
C SER A 19 -0.07 25.45 35.31
N LEU A 20 -1.15 25.57 34.55
CA LEU A 20 -1.91 24.43 34.09
C LEU A 20 -1.13 23.81 32.93
N MET A 21 -0.66 22.59 33.17
CA MET A 21 -0.37 21.63 32.12
C MET A 21 -1.56 21.57 31.16
N ALA A 22 -1.44 22.20 30.01
CA ALA A 22 -2.28 21.89 28.87
C ALA A 22 -1.81 20.54 28.34
N GLN A 23 -2.55 19.50 28.70
CA GLN A 23 -2.61 18.25 27.95
C GLN A 23 -2.83 18.61 26.47
N ASP A 24 -1.81 18.32 25.66
CA ASP A 24 -1.91 18.24 24.21
C ASP A 24 -2.78 17.03 23.87
N ASP A 25 -4.10 17.21 23.91
CA ASP A 25 -5.04 16.23 23.39
C ASP A 25 -5.02 16.38 21.86
N GLY A 26 -4.17 15.56 21.22
CA GLY A 26 -3.95 15.45 19.78
C GLY A 26 -5.18 14.97 19.01
N THR A 27 -6.32 15.62 19.24
CA THR A 27 -7.48 15.53 18.36
C THR A 27 -7.16 16.33 17.10
N GLU A 28 -6.58 15.64 16.13
CA GLU A 28 -6.58 16.07 14.72
C GLU A 28 -7.95 16.61 14.38
N ARG A 29 -8.05 17.94 14.23
CA ARG A 29 -9.24 18.58 13.70
C ARG A 29 -9.39 18.11 12.27
N ILE A 30 -10.22 17.09 12.07
CA ILE A 30 -10.68 16.66 10.76
C ILE A 30 -11.21 17.91 10.04
N PRO A 31 -10.63 18.32 8.89
CA PRO A 31 -11.11 19.47 8.15
C PRO A 31 -12.58 19.25 7.75
N PRO A 32 -13.43 20.30 7.76
CA PRO A 32 -14.82 20.15 7.36
C PRO A 32 -14.91 19.55 5.96
N ALA A 33 -15.62 18.43 5.84
CA ALA A 33 -15.79 17.72 4.58
C ALA A 33 -16.24 18.69 3.47
N PRO A 34 -15.67 18.60 2.26
CA PRO A 34 -16.05 19.48 1.16
C PRO A 34 -17.56 19.39 0.90
N ALA A 35 -18.19 20.54 0.68
CA ALA A 35 -19.61 20.66 0.44
C ALA A 35 -20.07 19.67 -0.65
N ARG A 36 -21.01 18.78 -0.30
CA ARG A 36 -21.57 17.78 -1.22
C ARG A 36 -22.07 18.48 -2.51
N PRO A 37 -21.65 18.05 -3.71
CA PRO A 37 -22.14 18.65 -4.94
C PRO A 37 -23.66 18.51 -5.06
N ARG A 38 -24.29 19.54 -5.64
CA ARG A 38 -25.75 19.64 -5.86
C ARG A 38 -26.28 18.33 -6.44
N ARG A 39 -27.04 17.59 -5.63
CA ARG A 39 -27.69 16.33 -6.05
C ARG A 39 -28.70 16.64 -7.15
N ILE A 40 -28.42 16.19 -8.36
CA ILE A 40 -29.41 16.12 -9.45
C ILE A 40 -30.58 15.26 -8.92
N PRO A 41 -31.85 15.64 -9.14
CA PRO A 41 -32.99 14.90 -8.60
C PRO A 41 -32.92 13.43 -9.03
N ALA A 42 -32.96 12.51 -8.06
CA ALA A 42 -32.78 11.06 -8.22
C ALA A 42 -33.69 10.42 -9.29
N ARG A 43 -34.79 11.07 -9.67
CA ARG A 43 -35.71 10.63 -10.72
C ARG A 43 -35.07 10.66 -12.13
N LEU A 44 -34.10 11.52 -12.39
CA LEU A 44 -33.39 11.59 -13.67
C LEU A 44 -32.24 10.56 -13.78
N LEU A 45 -31.78 10.02 -12.65
CA LEU A 45 -30.73 8.99 -12.60
C LEU A 45 -31.28 7.56 -12.78
N ALA A 46 -32.60 7.37 -12.64
CA ALA A 46 -33.23 6.06 -12.78
C ALA A 46 -33.47 5.64 -14.24
N VAL A 47 -33.37 6.58 -15.18
CA VAL A 47 -33.67 6.33 -16.59
C VAL A 47 -32.40 5.84 -17.28
N PRO A 48 -32.39 4.63 -17.89
CA PRO A 48 -31.25 4.13 -18.64
C PRO A 48 -30.84 5.12 -19.73
N LEU A 49 -29.55 5.17 -20.00
CA LEU A 49 -28.97 6.14 -20.94
C LEU A 49 -29.60 6.05 -22.35
N PHE A 50 -29.99 4.84 -22.77
CA PHE A 50 -30.74 4.60 -24.00
C PHE A 50 -32.01 5.45 -24.10
N TYR A 51 -32.82 5.52 -23.04
CA TYR A 51 -34.06 6.29 -23.05
C TYR A 51 -33.79 7.79 -23.05
N LYS A 52 -32.69 8.25 -22.42
CA LYS A 52 -32.27 9.65 -22.50
C LYS A 52 -31.90 10.03 -23.94
N ILE A 53 -31.18 9.16 -24.66
CA ILE A 53 -30.86 9.35 -26.08
C ILE A 53 -32.13 9.35 -26.93
N LEU A 54 -33.01 8.37 -26.73
CA LEU A 54 -34.22 8.21 -27.53
C LEU A 54 -35.15 9.42 -27.39
N VAL A 55 -35.34 9.93 -26.18
CA VAL A 55 -36.15 11.14 -25.92
C VAL A 55 -35.48 12.37 -26.53
N ALA A 56 -34.17 12.56 -26.38
CA ALA A 56 -33.45 13.69 -26.97
C ALA A 56 -33.57 13.69 -28.51
N ASN A 57 -33.33 12.54 -29.14
CA ASN A 57 -33.45 12.40 -30.60
C ASN A 57 -34.89 12.60 -31.08
N ALA A 58 -35.89 12.09 -30.37
CA ALA A 58 -37.29 12.29 -30.71
C ALA A 58 -37.67 13.79 -30.67
N ILE A 59 -37.21 14.53 -29.66
CA ILE A 59 -37.45 15.97 -29.54
C ILE A 59 -36.78 16.72 -30.71
N ILE A 60 -35.53 16.40 -31.04
CA ILE A 60 -34.80 17.02 -32.16
C ILE A 60 -35.55 16.81 -33.47
N VAL A 61 -35.94 15.57 -33.77
CA VAL A 61 -36.67 15.23 -35.01
C VAL A 61 -38.01 15.95 -35.09
N LEU A 62 -38.73 16.06 -33.97
CA LEU A 62 -40.02 16.74 -33.91
C LEU A 62 -39.86 18.26 -34.16
N VAL A 63 -38.87 18.90 -33.54
CA VAL A 63 -38.58 20.32 -33.74
C VAL A 63 -38.19 20.62 -35.19
N PHE A 64 -37.30 19.82 -35.79
CA PHE A 64 -36.90 20.03 -37.18
C PHE A 64 -38.02 19.74 -38.18
N SER A 65 -38.84 18.72 -37.93
CA SER A 65 -40.03 18.44 -38.75
C SER A 65 -41.00 19.63 -38.75
N LEU A 66 -41.32 20.18 -37.57
CA LEU A 66 -42.21 21.34 -37.46
C LEU A 66 -41.62 22.59 -38.11
N LEU A 67 -40.31 22.83 -37.94
CA LEU A 67 -39.63 23.96 -38.56
C LEU A 67 -39.64 23.86 -40.09
N ALA A 68 -39.37 22.67 -40.63
CA ALA A 68 -39.43 22.42 -42.07
C ALA A 68 -40.84 22.65 -42.62
N THR A 69 -41.88 22.16 -41.94
CA THR A 69 -43.28 22.39 -42.31
C THR A 69 -43.67 23.86 -42.24
N TRP A 70 -43.28 24.59 -41.19
CA TRP A 70 -43.57 26.01 -41.05
C TRP A 70 -42.92 26.86 -42.16
N ILE A 71 -41.66 26.56 -42.49
CA ILE A 71 -40.93 27.22 -43.60
C ILE A 71 -41.60 26.92 -44.95
N ALA A 72 -42.04 25.69 -45.17
CA ALA A 72 -42.74 25.30 -46.41
C ALA A 72 -44.04 26.10 -46.61
N VAL A 73 -44.81 26.33 -45.54
CA VAL A 73 -46.07 27.10 -45.61
C VAL A 73 -45.82 28.60 -45.81
N GLN A 74 -44.73 29.14 -45.26
CA GLN A 74 -44.46 30.59 -45.30
C GLN A 74 -43.90 31.08 -46.66
N LEU A 75 -43.30 30.20 -47.47
CA LEU A 75 -42.65 30.54 -48.75
C LEU A 75 -43.58 30.43 -49.99
N ASP A 76 -44.90 30.51 -49.81
CA ASP A 76 -45.97 30.29 -50.82
C ASP A 76 -45.97 31.23 -52.05
N ARG A 77 -44.86 31.94 -52.36
CA ARG A 77 -44.76 32.87 -53.52
C ARG A 77 -43.47 32.81 -54.34
N ALA A 78 -42.54 31.89 -54.08
CA ALA A 78 -41.29 31.81 -54.84
C ALA A 78 -41.07 30.42 -55.46
N ASP A 79 -40.78 30.37 -56.76
CA ASP A 79 -40.52 29.17 -57.59
C ASP A 79 -39.33 28.29 -57.13
N SER A 80 -38.72 28.57 -55.97
CA SER A 80 -37.49 27.94 -55.47
C SER A 80 -37.59 27.46 -54.01
N GLN A 81 -38.66 26.75 -53.64
CA GLN A 81 -38.86 26.24 -52.27
C GLN A 81 -37.96 25.05 -51.90
N VAL A 82 -37.56 24.24 -52.88
CA VAL A 82 -36.75 23.03 -52.67
C VAL A 82 -35.39 23.29 -51.99
N PRO A 83 -34.54 24.25 -52.43
CA PRO A 83 -33.23 24.48 -51.82
C PRO A 83 -33.32 24.92 -50.35
N ALA A 84 -34.34 25.71 -49.98
CA ALA A 84 -34.55 26.14 -48.59
C ALA A 84 -34.94 24.95 -47.70
N MET A 85 -35.82 24.06 -48.17
CA MET A 85 -36.22 22.86 -47.44
C MET A 85 -35.03 21.89 -47.24
N VAL A 86 -34.21 21.71 -48.29
CA VAL A 86 -33.00 20.90 -48.21
C VAL A 86 -32.00 21.48 -47.21
N ALA A 87 -31.79 22.80 -47.20
CA ALA A 87 -30.87 23.45 -46.26
C ALA A 87 -31.29 23.24 -44.80
N VAL A 88 -32.59 23.34 -44.50
CA VAL A 88 -33.14 23.10 -43.15
C VAL A 88 -33.00 21.64 -42.75
N ALA A 89 -33.27 20.70 -43.65
CA ALA A 89 -33.10 19.28 -43.40
C ALA A 89 -31.63 18.92 -43.12
N VAL A 90 -30.69 19.47 -43.89
CA VAL A 90 -29.25 19.28 -43.68
C VAL A 90 -28.82 19.88 -42.34
N ALA A 91 -29.25 21.10 -42.02
CA ALA A 91 -28.97 21.71 -40.73
C ALA A 91 -29.49 20.85 -39.57
N GLY A 92 -30.69 20.28 -39.72
CA GLY A 92 -31.25 19.35 -38.73
C GLY A 92 -30.47 18.07 -38.56
N ALA A 93 -30.00 17.48 -39.66
CA ALA A 93 -29.14 16.30 -39.60
C ALA A 93 -27.82 16.61 -38.88
N VAL A 94 -27.18 17.75 -39.19
CA VAL A 94 -25.93 18.17 -38.54
C VAL A 94 -26.12 18.38 -37.04
N VAL A 95 -27.18 19.08 -36.63
CA VAL A 95 -27.49 19.30 -35.21
C VAL A 95 -27.78 17.99 -34.49
N SER A 96 -28.53 17.08 -35.12
CA SER A 96 -28.81 15.75 -34.56
C SER A 96 -27.52 14.94 -34.32
N VAL A 97 -26.62 14.91 -35.30
CA VAL A 97 -25.32 14.23 -35.17
C VAL A 97 -24.47 14.85 -34.06
N ALA A 98 -24.40 16.18 -34.00
CA ALA A 98 -23.62 16.89 -32.98
C ALA A 98 -24.16 16.61 -31.56
N VAL A 99 -25.47 16.68 -31.36
CA VAL A 99 -26.09 16.36 -30.07
C VAL A 99 -25.86 14.90 -29.69
N ASN A 100 -26.04 13.97 -30.64
CA ASN A 100 -25.78 12.56 -30.39
C ASN A 100 -24.32 12.30 -29.99
N ALA A 101 -23.36 12.96 -30.65
CA ALA A 101 -21.94 12.85 -30.29
C ALA A 101 -21.66 13.35 -28.86
N VAL A 102 -22.23 14.48 -28.46
CA VAL A 102 -22.10 15.01 -27.08
C VAL A 102 -22.71 14.04 -26.06
N ILE A 103 -23.88 13.49 -26.35
CA ILE A 103 -24.53 12.53 -25.44
C ILE A 103 -23.65 11.28 -25.26
N ILE A 104 -23.06 10.75 -26.32
CA ILE A 104 -22.15 9.60 -26.24
C ILE A 104 -20.91 9.93 -25.38
N GLN A 105 -20.35 11.13 -25.52
CA GLN A 105 -19.19 11.52 -24.70
C GLN A 105 -19.52 11.56 -23.21
N LEU A 106 -20.68 12.13 -22.85
CA LEU A 106 -21.18 12.17 -21.48
C LEU A 106 -21.51 10.76 -20.95
N ALA A 107 -22.06 9.91 -21.81
CA ALA A 107 -22.41 8.52 -21.47
C ALA A 107 -21.20 7.64 -21.12
N LEU A 108 -20.06 7.89 -21.76
CA LEU A 108 -18.85 7.09 -21.59
C LEU A 108 -17.97 7.57 -20.43
N GLU A 109 -18.27 8.73 -19.83
CA GLU A 109 -17.50 9.29 -18.72
C GLU A 109 -17.38 8.34 -17.51
N PRO A 110 -18.47 7.74 -16.97
CA PRO A 110 -18.37 6.86 -15.81
C PRO A 110 -17.49 5.62 -16.08
N ILE A 111 -17.55 5.09 -17.30
CA ILE A 111 -16.74 3.93 -17.71
C ILE A 111 -15.26 4.30 -17.78
N ARG A 112 -14.94 5.50 -18.27
CA ARG A 112 -13.55 6.00 -18.29
C ARG A 112 -12.99 6.21 -16.89
N LEU A 113 -13.81 6.70 -15.95
CA LEU A 113 -13.43 6.87 -14.55
C LEU A 113 -13.14 5.51 -13.89
N LEU A 114 -14.03 4.53 -14.12
CA LEU A 114 -13.83 3.16 -13.65
C LEU A 114 -12.53 2.57 -14.19
N LYS A 115 -12.31 2.66 -15.51
CA LYS A 115 -11.09 2.17 -16.15
C LYS A 115 -9.84 2.80 -15.55
N ARG A 116 -9.80 4.12 -15.41
CA ARG A 116 -8.66 4.83 -14.81
C ARG A 116 -8.37 4.36 -13.39
N THR A 117 -9.41 4.16 -12.58
CA THR A 117 -9.26 3.64 -11.22
C THR A 117 -8.63 2.25 -11.23
N VAL A 118 -9.12 1.36 -12.10
CA VAL A 118 -8.57 0.00 -12.24
C VAL A 118 -7.11 0.03 -12.71
N ASP A 119 -6.80 0.85 -13.73
CA ASP A 119 -5.45 1.00 -14.27
C ASP A 119 -4.46 1.49 -13.18
N ARG A 120 -4.88 2.42 -12.31
CA ARG A 120 -4.05 2.93 -11.21
C ARG A 120 -3.90 1.93 -10.06
N VAL A 121 -4.95 1.19 -9.73
CA VAL A 121 -4.86 0.07 -8.77
C VAL A 121 -3.89 -1.00 -9.27
N GLN A 122 -3.88 -1.30 -10.57
CA GLN A 122 -2.91 -2.23 -11.17
C GLN A 122 -1.47 -1.72 -11.09
N GLN A 123 -1.27 -0.40 -11.06
CA GLN A 123 0.04 0.25 -10.84
C GLN A 123 0.43 0.29 -9.34
N GLY A 124 -0.39 -0.24 -8.44
CA GLY A 124 -0.11 -0.34 -7.02
C GLY A 124 -0.78 0.72 -6.15
N GLU A 125 -1.54 1.65 -6.74
CA GLU A 125 -2.29 2.69 -6.02
C GLU A 125 -3.63 2.12 -5.48
N VAL A 126 -3.56 1.32 -4.42
CA VAL A 126 -4.73 0.58 -3.90
C VAL A 126 -5.72 1.46 -3.13
N ASP A 127 -5.33 2.68 -2.77
CA ASP A 127 -6.18 3.61 -2.00
C ASP A 127 -7.11 4.44 -2.90
N GLU A 128 -6.96 4.34 -4.22
CA GLU A 128 -7.84 5.02 -5.14
C GLU A 128 -9.23 4.40 -5.16
N ARG A 129 -10.26 5.24 -5.32
CA ARG A 129 -11.66 4.82 -5.36
C ARG A 129 -12.33 5.41 -6.58
N VAL A 130 -13.28 4.66 -7.12
CA VAL A 130 -14.13 5.14 -8.23
C VAL A 130 -14.97 6.29 -7.70
N PRO A 131 -14.84 7.50 -8.27
CA PRO A 131 -15.59 8.66 -7.81
C PRO A 131 -17.08 8.54 -8.19
N ASP A 132 -17.94 9.18 -7.40
CA ASP A 132 -19.35 9.30 -7.72
C ASP A 132 -19.54 10.09 -9.02
N SER A 133 -20.22 9.50 -10.00
CA SER A 133 -20.56 10.18 -11.25
C SER A 133 -22.05 10.53 -11.30
N PRO A 134 -22.42 11.80 -11.50
CA PRO A 134 -23.82 12.22 -11.63
C PRO A 134 -24.50 11.70 -12.90
N LEU A 135 -23.73 11.20 -13.86
CA LEU A 135 -24.20 10.66 -15.15
C LEU A 135 -24.32 9.13 -15.15
N ALA A 136 -23.82 8.46 -14.11
CA ALA A 136 -23.93 7.01 -13.99
C ALA A 136 -25.40 6.59 -13.80
N ASP A 137 -25.80 5.54 -14.52
CA ASP A 137 -27.06 4.87 -14.25
C ASP A 137 -26.94 3.93 -13.04
N LYS A 138 -28.05 3.27 -12.71
CA LYS A 138 -28.13 2.36 -11.55
C LYS A 138 -27.15 1.18 -11.66
N GLU A 139 -26.88 0.71 -12.88
CA GLU A 139 -26.00 -0.44 -13.10
C GLU A 139 -24.54 -0.04 -12.94
N LEU A 140 -24.13 1.07 -13.56
CA LEU A 140 -22.78 1.64 -13.41
C LEU A 140 -22.52 2.04 -11.95
N ALA A 141 -23.49 2.62 -11.25
CA ALA A 141 -23.36 2.96 -9.83
C ALA A 141 -23.18 1.71 -8.95
N ARG A 142 -23.89 0.62 -9.25
CA ARG A 142 -23.71 -0.67 -8.57
C ARG A 142 -22.32 -1.25 -8.84
N LEU A 143 -21.85 -1.17 -10.08
CA LEU A 143 -20.52 -1.66 -10.45
C LEU A 143 -19.41 -0.84 -9.76
N ALA A 144 -19.54 0.49 -9.72
CA ALA A 144 -18.62 1.36 -8.98
C ALA A 144 -18.57 1.00 -7.49
N THR A 145 -19.75 0.80 -6.87
CA THR A 145 -19.85 0.40 -5.46
C THR A 145 -19.23 -0.98 -5.20
N ALA A 146 -19.50 -1.96 -6.07
CA ALA A 146 -18.92 -3.29 -5.97
C ALA A 146 -17.39 -3.26 -6.14
N THR A 147 -16.90 -2.45 -7.07
CA THR A 147 -15.45 -2.25 -7.30
C THR A 147 -14.81 -1.64 -6.06
N ASN A 148 -15.36 -0.55 -5.51
CA ASN A 148 -14.83 0.05 -4.28
C ASN A 148 -14.82 -0.94 -3.11
N GLY A 149 -15.88 -1.74 -2.94
CA GLY A 149 -15.91 -2.78 -1.91
C GLY A 149 -14.86 -3.89 -2.11
N MET A 150 -14.50 -4.21 -3.36
CA MET A 150 -13.38 -5.12 -3.66
C MET A 150 -12.03 -4.48 -3.32
N LEU A 151 -11.85 -3.19 -3.63
CA LEU A 151 -10.62 -2.45 -3.31
C LEU A 151 -10.40 -2.31 -1.81
N ASP A 152 -11.47 -2.09 -1.03
CA ASP A 152 -11.40 -2.06 0.43
C ASP A 152 -10.91 -3.41 0.99
N ARG A 153 -11.47 -4.53 0.53
CA ARG A 153 -11.03 -5.88 0.93
C ARG A 153 -9.57 -6.14 0.56
N LEU A 154 -9.13 -5.68 -0.60
CA LEU A 154 -7.74 -5.81 -1.03
C LEU A 154 -6.81 -5.01 -0.12
N GLY A 155 -7.19 -3.78 0.26
CA GLY A 155 -6.49 -2.96 1.24
C GLY A 155 -6.35 -3.66 2.58
N GLU A 156 -7.45 -4.20 3.12
CA GLU A 156 -7.45 -4.97 4.37
C GLU A 156 -6.55 -6.20 4.31
N TYR A 157 -6.62 -6.99 3.24
CA TYR A 157 -5.80 -8.19 3.07
C TYR A 157 -4.30 -7.84 3.01
N ARG A 158 -3.93 -6.79 2.27
CA ARG A 158 -2.56 -6.29 2.23
C ARG A 158 -2.09 -5.81 3.60
N GLY A 159 -2.94 -5.12 4.36
CA GLY A 159 -2.65 -4.72 5.73
C GLY A 159 -2.34 -5.92 6.62
N ARG A 160 -3.22 -6.92 6.64
CA ARG A 160 -3.02 -8.15 7.41
C ARG A 160 -1.74 -8.88 7.01
N LEU A 161 -1.45 -8.97 5.71
CA LEU A 161 -0.24 -9.64 5.23
C LEU A 161 1.04 -8.93 5.71
N ARG A 162 1.05 -7.59 5.68
CA ARG A 162 2.15 -6.79 6.25
C ARG A 162 2.31 -7.04 7.75
N ASP A 163 1.21 -7.09 8.51
CA ASP A 163 1.26 -7.35 9.95
C ASP A 163 1.77 -8.76 10.27
N VAL A 164 1.38 -9.77 9.48
CA VAL A 164 1.92 -11.13 9.63
C VAL A 164 3.40 -11.16 9.27
N ALA A 165 3.80 -10.54 8.16
CA ALA A 165 5.21 -10.49 7.76
C ALA A 165 6.08 -9.78 8.80
N ALA A 166 5.62 -8.65 9.35
CA ALA A 166 6.32 -7.92 10.41
C ALA A 166 6.48 -8.77 11.68
N ARG A 167 5.42 -9.47 12.10
CA ARG A 167 5.48 -10.39 13.25
C ARG A 167 6.42 -11.57 13.01
N ALA A 168 6.41 -12.15 11.80
CA ALA A 168 7.30 -13.24 11.45
C ALA A 168 8.76 -12.80 11.44
N LEU A 169 9.06 -11.61 10.91
CA LEU A 169 10.40 -11.02 10.93
C LEU A 169 10.87 -10.80 12.38
N ASN A 170 10.05 -10.14 13.20
CA ASN A 170 10.39 -9.90 14.62
C ASN A 170 10.63 -11.22 15.38
N ALA A 171 9.81 -12.24 15.14
CA ALA A 171 10.00 -13.55 15.75
C ALA A 171 11.31 -14.22 15.30
N ALA A 172 11.67 -14.09 14.01
CA ALA A 172 12.93 -14.61 13.49
C ALA A 172 14.14 -13.87 14.07
N GLU A 173 14.06 -12.56 14.24
CA GLU A 173 15.12 -11.76 14.87
C GLU A 173 15.31 -12.11 16.34
N GLU A 174 14.22 -12.27 17.09
CA GLU A 174 14.28 -12.67 18.50
C GLU A 174 14.86 -14.08 18.66
N GLU A 175 14.46 -15.01 17.79
CA GLU A 175 15.02 -16.36 17.76
C GLU A 175 16.53 -16.33 17.44
N ARG A 176 16.94 -15.53 16.44
CA ARG A 176 18.34 -15.35 16.09
C ARG A 176 19.15 -14.78 17.26
N ARG A 177 18.59 -13.82 17.99
CA ARG A 177 19.19 -13.26 19.20
C ARG A 177 19.32 -14.30 20.31
N ARG A 178 18.26 -15.07 20.56
CA ARG A 178 18.27 -16.15 21.56
C ARG A 178 19.34 -17.18 21.25
N ILE A 179 19.38 -17.70 20.01
CA ILE A 179 20.39 -18.67 19.58
C ILE A 179 21.79 -18.08 19.76
N SER A 180 22.04 -16.82 19.38
CA SER A 180 23.36 -16.19 19.57
C SER A 180 23.79 -16.13 21.04
N LEU A 181 22.85 -15.89 21.97
CA LEU A 181 23.14 -15.87 23.41
C LEU A 181 23.45 -17.28 23.93
N GLU A 182 22.61 -18.26 23.59
CA GLU A 182 22.83 -19.66 23.98
C GLU A 182 24.18 -20.19 23.48
N LEU A 183 24.57 -19.81 22.26
CA LEU A 183 25.87 -20.17 21.70
C LEU A 183 27.04 -19.50 22.40
N HIS A 184 26.90 -18.23 22.74
CA HIS A 184 27.94 -17.52 23.48
C HIS A 184 28.17 -18.16 24.85
N ASP A 185 27.09 -18.55 25.52
CA ASP A 185 27.14 -19.18 26.82
C ASP A 185 27.74 -20.60 26.76
N ASP A 186 27.29 -21.44 25.82
CA ASP A 186 27.86 -22.79 25.62
C ASP A 186 29.35 -22.73 25.26
N ALA A 187 29.74 -21.81 24.37
CA ALA A 187 31.13 -21.61 24.01
C ALA A 187 31.98 -21.15 25.21
N SER A 188 31.48 -20.21 26.00
CA SER A 188 32.17 -19.71 27.20
C SER A 188 32.36 -20.79 28.25
N GLN A 189 31.36 -21.65 28.47
CA GLN A 189 31.45 -22.79 29.39
C GLN A 189 32.51 -23.81 28.94
N ARG A 190 32.50 -24.18 27.65
CA ARG A 190 33.50 -25.12 27.08
C ARG A 190 34.92 -24.55 27.17
N LEU A 191 35.10 -23.28 26.83
CA LEU A 191 36.39 -22.61 26.96
C LEU A 191 36.89 -22.56 28.42
N ALA A 192 35.99 -22.34 29.39
CA ALA A 192 36.34 -22.38 30.81
C ALA A 192 36.83 -23.79 31.25
N ALA A 193 36.16 -24.85 30.78
CA ALA A 193 36.58 -26.22 31.05
C ALA A 193 37.97 -26.52 30.46
N ILE A 194 38.21 -26.11 29.21
CA ILE A 194 39.51 -26.21 28.53
C ILE A 194 40.61 -25.49 29.33
N LEU A 195 40.37 -24.24 29.74
CA LEU A 195 41.33 -23.45 30.52
C LEU A 195 41.67 -24.12 31.87
N MET A 196 40.69 -24.74 32.52
CA MET A 196 40.90 -25.46 33.78
C MET A 196 41.73 -26.73 33.58
N ARG A 197 41.45 -27.52 32.52
CA ARG A 197 42.25 -28.71 32.17
C ARG A 197 43.69 -28.36 31.83
N LEU A 198 43.92 -27.28 31.07
CA LEU A 198 45.27 -26.76 30.80
C LEU A 198 46.01 -26.35 32.07
N ARG A 199 45.31 -25.73 33.03
CA ARG A 199 45.89 -25.34 34.33
C ARG A 199 46.30 -26.56 35.15
N LEU A 200 45.50 -27.63 35.14
CA LEU A 200 45.82 -28.89 35.80
C LEU A 200 47.04 -29.57 35.14
N ALA A 201 47.08 -29.63 33.80
CA ALA A 201 48.20 -30.19 33.06
C ALA A 201 49.53 -29.48 33.36
N ARG A 202 49.50 -28.15 33.56
CA ARG A 202 50.69 -27.36 33.90
C ARG A 202 51.26 -27.68 35.29
N GLY A 203 50.44 -28.19 36.21
CA GLY A 203 50.85 -28.57 37.57
C GLY A 203 51.40 -30.00 37.69
N LEU A 204 51.34 -30.81 36.62
CA LEU A 204 51.82 -32.18 36.64
C LEU A 204 53.33 -32.27 36.40
N VAL A 205 53.98 -33.18 37.14
CA VAL A 205 55.42 -33.46 37.07
C VAL A 205 55.71 -34.61 36.10
N ASP A 206 54.77 -35.54 35.93
CA ASP A 206 54.87 -36.67 35.00
C ASP A 206 54.55 -36.25 33.55
N ALA A 207 55.43 -36.62 32.62
CA ALA A 207 55.35 -36.21 31.22
C ALA A 207 54.25 -36.96 30.45
N GLU A 208 54.04 -38.25 30.75
CA GLU A 208 53.08 -39.09 30.02
C GLU A 208 51.64 -38.70 30.37
N THR A 209 51.36 -38.44 31.65
CA THR A 209 50.06 -37.92 32.11
C THR A 209 49.79 -36.50 31.58
N LYS A 210 50.83 -35.67 31.46
CA LYS A 210 50.71 -34.30 30.94
C LYS A 210 50.37 -34.29 29.44
N ASP A 211 51.03 -35.11 28.63
CA ASP A 211 50.73 -35.23 27.20
C ASP A 211 49.32 -35.78 26.95
N ALA A 212 48.87 -36.74 27.75
CA ALA A 212 47.50 -37.27 27.67
C ALA A 212 46.43 -36.18 27.89
N ILE A 213 46.60 -35.31 28.89
CA ILE A 213 45.64 -34.22 29.17
C ILE A 213 45.70 -33.14 28.07
N LEU A 214 46.88 -32.84 27.54
CA LEU A 214 47.02 -31.87 26.44
C LEU A 214 46.32 -32.36 25.17
N GLU A 215 46.39 -33.66 24.85
CA GLU A 215 45.63 -34.23 23.73
C GLU A 215 44.12 -34.22 23.97
N GLU A 216 43.66 -34.49 25.19
CA GLU A 216 42.24 -34.40 25.53
C GLU A 216 41.70 -32.98 25.39
N VAL A 217 42.46 -31.98 25.85
CA VAL A 217 42.17 -30.55 25.62
C VAL A 217 42.13 -30.22 24.13
N ARG A 218 43.11 -30.69 23.35
CA ARG A 218 43.17 -30.45 21.90
C ARG A 218 41.91 -30.97 21.21
N ARG A 219 41.42 -32.14 21.62
CA ARG A 219 40.19 -32.73 21.08
C ARG A 219 38.95 -31.91 21.44
N GLU A 220 38.84 -31.48 22.70
CA GLU A 220 37.71 -30.68 23.19
C GLU A 220 37.64 -29.28 22.53
N VAL A 221 38.79 -28.64 22.29
CA VAL A 221 38.90 -27.40 21.51
C VAL A 221 38.41 -27.62 20.08
N ALA A 222 38.85 -28.71 19.43
CA ALA A 222 38.44 -29.03 18.07
C ALA A 222 36.92 -29.27 17.97
N GLU A 223 36.34 -30.06 18.87
CA GLU A 223 34.89 -30.32 18.93
C GLU A 223 34.09 -29.02 19.17
N THR A 224 34.59 -28.14 20.04
CA THR A 224 33.95 -26.85 20.34
C THR A 224 34.01 -25.90 19.15
N ALA A 225 35.16 -25.79 18.48
CA ALA A 225 35.31 -24.97 17.27
C ALA A 225 34.41 -25.46 16.13
N ASP A 226 34.29 -26.78 15.97
CA ASP A 226 33.45 -27.38 14.94
C ASP A 226 31.95 -27.19 15.22
N GLY A 227 31.55 -27.24 16.49
CA GLY A 227 30.22 -26.83 16.95
C GLY A 227 29.92 -25.37 16.60
N LEU A 228 30.79 -24.45 17.01
CA LEU A 228 30.63 -23.01 16.75
C LEU A 228 30.51 -22.70 15.25
N ARG A 229 31.30 -23.40 14.42
CA ARG A 229 31.27 -23.26 12.96
C ARG A 229 29.92 -23.69 12.36
N ARG A 230 29.35 -24.83 12.81
CA ARG A 230 28.02 -25.28 12.37
C ARG A 230 26.93 -24.29 12.72
N TYR A 231 26.97 -23.71 13.92
CA TYR A 231 25.98 -22.73 14.35
C TYR A 231 26.11 -21.37 13.64
N ALA A 232 27.34 -20.90 13.41
CA ALA A 232 27.59 -19.68 12.64
C ALA A 232 27.03 -19.79 11.20
N GLN A 233 27.16 -20.97 10.57
CA GLN A 233 26.57 -21.24 9.24
C GLN A 233 25.03 -21.18 9.24
N GLY A 234 24.37 -21.53 10.36
CA GLY A 234 22.92 -21.44 10.51
C GLY A 234 22.39 -20.02 10.79
N LEU A 235 23.19 -19.19 11.47
CA LEU A 235 22.79 -17.82 11.86
C LEU A 235 23.07 -16.76 10.80
N ARG A 236 23.96 -17.06 9.85
CA ARG A 236 24.27 -16.21 8.71
C ARG A 236 24.93 -17.07 7.63
N PRO A 237 24.20 -17.54 6.60
CA PRO A 237 24.83 -18.29 5.52
C PRO A 237 25.87 -17.37 4.87
N PRO A 238 27.17 -17.70 4.85
CA PRO A 238 28.18 -16.87 4.19
C PRO A 238 27.86 -16.66 2.70
N ALA A 239 27.15 -17.61 2.10
CA ALA A 239 26.60 -17.50 0.75
C ALA A 239 25.63 -16.30 0.57
N LEU A 240 24.92 -15.88 1.62
CA LEU A 240 24.02 -14.71 1.56
C LEU A 240 24.80 -13.40 1.44
N ASP A 241 25.96 -13.30 2.09
CA ASP A 241 26.81 -12.11 2.08
C ASP A 241 27.74 -12.05 0.86
N GLU A 242 28.30 -13.19 0.40
CA GLU A 242 29.28 -13.22 -0.69
C GLU A 242 28.67 -13.43 -2.08
N LEU A 243 27.56 -14.18 -2.17
CA LEU A 243 27.00 -14.66 -3.43
C LEU A 243 25.58 -14.14 -3.70
N GLY A 244 24.91 -13.58 -2.68
CA GLY A 244 23.55 -13.05 -2.76
C GLY A 244 22.47 -14.12 -2.52
N LEU A 245 21.20 -13.69 -2.62
CA LEU A 245 20.04 -14.47 -2.19
C LEU A 245 19.86 -15.80 -2.95
N GLY A 246 20.05 -15.80 -4.27
CA GLY A 246 19.89 -17.00 -5.11
C GLY A 246 20.84 -18.13 -4.71
N PRO A 247 22.16 -17.91 -4.75
CA PRO A 247 23.15 -18.92 -4.36
C PRO A 247 23.05 -19.36 -2.89
N ALA A 248 22.60 -18.47 -2.00
CA ALA A 248 22.35 -18.81 -0.60
C ALA A 248 21.21 -19.82 -0.43
N ILE A 249 20.09 -19.63 -1.14
CA ILE A 249 18.96 -20.55 -1.12
C ILE A 249 19.36 -21.89 -1.73
N GLU A 250 20.10 -21.89 -2.85
CA GLU A 250 20.64 -23.13 -3.43
C GLU A 250 21.55 -23.90 -2.46
N SER A 251 22.46 -23.20 -1.79
CA SER A 251 23.36 -23.81 -0.82
C SER A 251 22.61 -24.37 0.37
N HIS A 252 21.55 -23.69 0.83
CA HIS A 252 20.72 -24.15 1.93
C HIS A 252 19.89 -25.37 1.54
N VAL A 253 19.30 -25.38 0.33
CA VAL A 253 18.57 -26.54 -0.21
C VAL A 253 19.50 -27.75 -0.35
N ARG A 254 20.74 -27.57 -0.84
CA ARG A 254 21.74 -28.66 -0.87
C ARG A 254 22.01 -29.23 0.53
N HIS A 255 22.24 -28.37 1.52
CA HIS A 255 22.46 -28.79 2.91
C HIS A 255 21.27 -29.56 3.51
N ILE A 256 20.04 -29.12 3.24
CA ILE A 256 18.82 -29.82 3.68
C ILE A 256 18.70 -31.16 2.95
N THR A 257 19.05 -31.23 1.66
CA THR A 257 18.98 -32.46 0.86
C THR A 257 20.01 -33.49 1.32
N GLU A 258 21.19 -33.06 1.77
CA GLU A 258 22.20 -33.93 2.37
C GLU A 258 21.78 -34.47 3.75
N ALA A 259 20.94 -33.72 4.48
CA ALA A 259 20.45 -34.09 5.81
C ALA A 259 19.08 -34.79 5.81
N ALA A 260 18.29 -34.67 4.74
CA ALA A 260 16.90 -35.12 4.68
C ALA A 260 16.68 -36.25 3.66
N VAL A 261 15.71 -37.13 3.95
CA VAL A 261 15.34 -38.29 3.12
C VAL A 261 14.42 -37.91 1.94
N VAL A 262 14.02 -36.64 1.84
CA VAL A 262 13.05 -36.16 0.84
C VAL A 262 13.77 -35.32 -0.22
N PRO A 263 13.58 -35.59 -1.53
CA PRO A 263 14.16 -34.78 -2.59
C PRO A 263 13.52 -33.39 -2.62
N VAL A 264 14.35 -32.34 -2.60
CA VAL A 264 13.92 -30.94 -2.68
C VAL A 264 14.41 -30.35 -4.00
N GLU A 265 13.50 -29.85 -4.82
CA GLU A 265 13.80 -29.21 -6.10
C GLU A 265 13.54 -27.70 -6.00
N LEU A 266 14.55 -26.90 -6.37
CA LEU A 266 14.51 -25.44 -6.26
C LEU A 266 14.33 -24.83 -7.65
N HIS A 267 13.26 -24.07 -7.84
CA HIS A 267 13.06 -23.21 -9.02
C HIS A 267 13.18 -21.74 -8.61
N THR A 268 14.11 -21.00 -9.22
CA THR A 268 14.26 -19.56 -9.01
C THR A 268 14.17 -18.81 -10.33
N GLU A 269 13.34 -17.75 -10.39
CA GLU A 269 13.29 -16.78 -11.49
C GLU A 269 13.45 -15.37 -10.91
N GLY A 270 14.38 -14.58 -11.47
CA GLY A 270 14.51 -13.15 -11.14
C GLY A 270 15.11 -12.81 -9.78
N VAL A 271 15.82 -13.73 -9.12
CA VAL A 271 16.45 -13.45 -7.81
C VAL A 271 17.73 -12.63 -8.02
N GLY A 272 17.64 -11.31 -7.81
CA GLY A 272 18.79 -10.40 -7.87
C GLY A 272 19.78 -10.60 -6.71
N ARG A 273 20.97 -9.99 -6.84
CA ARG A 273 21.96 -9.92 -5.75
C ARG A 273 21.41 -9.01 -4.66
N LEU A 274 21.43 -9.45 -3.40
CA LEU A 274 21.28 -8.52 -2.27
C LEU A 274 22.49 -7.59 -2.32
N GLU A 275 22.27 -6.27 -2.39
CA GLU A 275 23.36 -5.32 -2.22
C GLU A 275 23.90 -5.47 -0.80
N SER A 276 25.21 -5.68 -0.67
CA SER A 276 25.88 -5.86 0.61
C SER A 276 25.71 -4.60 1.46
N PRO A 277 25.47 -4.71 2.79
CA PRO A 277 25.30 -3.56 3.69
C PRO A 277 26.52 -2.61 3.77
N GLU A 278 27.67 -3.02 3.21
CA GLU A 278 28.89 -2.20 3.17
C GLU A 278 28.83 -1.01 2.21
N ALA A 279 27.73 -0.82 1.47
CA ALA A 279 27.53 0.34 0.61
C ALA A 279 26.96 1.60 1.32
N GLU A 280 26.68 1.54 2.63
CA GLU A 280 26.09 2.64 3.42
C GLU A 280 26.96 3.16 4.59
N LEU A 281 28.25 2.84 4.66
CA LEU A 281 29.21 3.43 5.61
C LEU A 281 30.30 4.23 4.88
#